data_AF-A0A7K0A509-F1
#
_entry.id   AF-A0A7K0A509-F1
#
_cell.length_a   1.000
_cell.length_b   1.000
_cell.length_c   1.000
_cell.angle_alpha   90.00
_cell.angle_beta   90.00
_cell.angle_gamma   90.00
#
_symmetry.space_group_name_H-M   'P 1'
#
loop_
_entity.id
_entity.type
_entity.pdbx_description
1 polymer ?
#
loop_
_entity_poly.entity_id
_entity_poly.type
_entity_poly.pdbx_seq_one_letter_code
_entity_poly.pdbx_strand_id
1 'polypeptide(L)'
;MTLLAGSISVLLALLVAFAGALEAGRGAARSRAQIAADAAALAAVAESSPIGRGVHLYEARRFAEANGGELLSCLCYRGADAVQVEVEVAGERATSRAALDADLLMPSTGTSEGLNPLLAQAVDRLLSATEGAVHVVSGFRTSNEQARLWDEALDRYGNAEDADDWVAPPGHSRHESGLAVDLGGDLDLALRTIESLGLPLYRPLGNEPWHFELVGSRGPDAV
;
A
#
# COMPACT_ATOMS: atom_id res chain seq x y z
N MET A 1 33.15 -54.71 33.89
CA MET A 1 33.16 -53.23 33.96
C MET A 1 33.25 -52.56 32.59
N THR A 2 34.11 -53.03 31.67
CA THR A 2 34.29 -52.43 30.33
C THR A 2 33.04 -52.51 29.42
N LEU A 3 32.29 -53.61 29.45
CA LEU A 3 31.05 -53.75 28.67
C LEU A 3 29.92 -52.81 29.13
N LEU A 4 29.83 -52.56 30.44
CA LEU A 4 28.86 -51.61 31.03
C LEU A 4 29.21 -50.17 30.67
N ALA A 5 30.50 -49.81 30.73
CA ALA A 5 30.97 -48.48 30.34
C ALA A 5 30.74 -48.22 28.84
N GLY A 6 30.99 -49.21 27.97
CA GLY A 6 30.77 -49.08 26.52
C GLY A 6 29.29 -48.92 26.15
N SER A 7 28.39 -49.66 26.81
CA SER A 7 26.94 -49.55 26.57
C SER A 7 26.36 -48.21 27.06
N ILE A 8 26.84 -47.68 28.20
CA ILE A 8 26.47 -46.34 28.68
C ILE A 8 26.92 -45.26 27.69
N SER A 9 28.15 -45.35 27.15
CA SER A 9 28.66 -44.38 26.17
C SER A 9 27.87 -44.39 24.87
N VAL A 10 27.48 -45.56 24.36
CA VAL A 10 26.64 -45.67 23.15
C VAL A 10 25.24 -45.10 23.41
N LEU A 11 24.63 -45.41 24.56
CA LEU A 11 23.33 -44.87 24.93
C LEU A 11 23.37 -43.33 25.03
N LEU A 12 24.42 -42.79 25.66
CA LEU A 12 24.62 -41.34 25.77
C LEU A 12 24.78 -40.68 24.40
N ALA A 13 25.58 -41.28 23.51
CA ALA A 13 25.76 -40.77 22.15
C ALA A 13 24.44 -40.77 21.36
N LEU A 14 23.62 -41.82 21.49
CA LEU A 14 22.30 -41.90 20.87
C LEU A 14 21.34 -40.84 21.42
N LEU A 15 21.35 -40.62 22.74
CA LEU A 15 20.53 -39.58 23.39
C LEU A 15 20.92 -38.17 22.92
N VAL A 16 22.22 -37.88 22.82
CA VAL A 16 22.72 -36.59 22.31
C VAL A 16 22.35 -36.40 20.84
N ALA A 17 22.51 -37.43 20.00
CA ALA A 17 22.13 -37.37 18.59
C ALA A 17 20.62 -37.15 18.41
N PHE A 18 19.79 -37.83 19.22
CA PHE A 18 18.34 -37.67 19.20
C PHE A 18 17.91 -36.26 19.67
N ALA A 19 18.51 -35.74 20.74
CA ALA A 19 18.26 -34.38 21.21
C ALA A 19 18.63 -33.33 20.14
N GLY A 20 19.79 -33.48 19.49
CA GLY A 20 20.22 -32.60 18.41
C GLY A 20 19.28 -32.64 17.19
N ALA A 21 18.78 -33.82 16.81
CA ALA A 21 17.78 -33.94 15.73
C ALA A 21 16.45 -33.26 16.08
N LEU A 22 15.99 -33.36 17.34
CA LEU A 22 14.79 -32.65 17.79
C LEU A 22 14.97 -31.13 17.78
N GLU A 23 16.12 -30.63 18.22
CA GLU A 23 16.44 -29.20 18.21
C GLU A 23 16.55 -28.66 16.77
N ALA A 24 17.20 -29.40 15.86
CA ALA A 24 17.25 -29.05 14.44
C ALA A 24 15.85 -29.00 13.81
N GLY A 25 14.98 -29.96 14.16
CA GLY A 25 13.58 -30.00 13.72
C GLY A 25 12.78 -28.79 14.21
N ARG A 26 12.93 -28.40 15.49
CA ARG A 26 12.31 -27.19 16.05
C ARG A 26 12.86 -25.92 15.40
N GLY A 27 14.17 -25.85 15.15
CA GLY A 27 14.79 -24.72 14.45
C GLY A 27 14.21 -24.54 13.04
N ALA A 28 14.05 -25.63 12.29
CA ALA A 28 13.44 -25.61 10.96
C ALA A 28 11.95 -25.23 11.00
N ALA A 29 11.19 -25.72 11.99
CA ALA A 29 9.79 -25.36 12.18
C ALA A 29 9.62 -23.86 12.51
N ARG A 30 10.44 -23.33 13.43
CA ARG A 30 10.44 -21.92 13.80
C ARG A 30 10.81 -21.00 12.63
N SER A 31 11.81 -21.38 11.83
CA SER A 31 12.18 -20.62 10.63
C SER A 31 11.04 -20.59 9.61
N ARG A 32 10.35 -21.73 9.39
CA ARG A 32 9.17 -21.77 8.51
C ARG A 32 8.01 -20.94 9.05
N ALA A 33 7.75 -20.97 10.36
CA ALA A 33 6.73 -20.13 10.99
C ALA A 33 7.03 -18.64 10.76
N GLN A 34 8.29 -18.22 10.91
CA GLN A 34 8.68 -16.83 10.64
C GLN A 34 8.47 -16.45 9.17
N ILE A 35 8.88 -17.29 8.22
CA ILE A 35 8.67 -17.04 6.77
C ILE A 35 7.18 -16.89 6.46
N ALA A 36 6.34 -17.78 7.02
CA ALA A 36 4.89 -17.71 6.83
C ALA A 36 4.28 -16.44 7.44
N ALA A 37 4.74 -16.04 8.63
CA ALA A 37 4.31 -14.79 9.28
C ALA A 37 4.74 -13.55 8.48
N ASP A 38 5.98 -13.51 7.99
CA ASP A 38 6.50 -12.39 7.18
C ASP A 38 5.75 -12.26 5.86
N ALA A 39 5.50 -13.38 5.17
CA ALA A 39 4.72 -13.40 3.94
C ALA A 39 3.28 -12.91 4.16
N ALA A 40 2.63 -13.37 5.24
CA ALA A 40 1.29 -12.94 5.61
C ALA A 40 1.24 -11.44 5.98
N ALA A 41 2.22 -10.94 6.75
CA ALA A 41 2.30 -9.54 7.14
C ALA A 41 2.50 -8.63 5.92
N LEU A 42 3.40 -8.98 5.01
CA LEU A 42 3.68 -8.22 3.78
C LEU A 42 2.47 -8.18 2.85
N ALA A 43 1.79 -9.32 2.65
CA ALA A 43 0.60 -9.39 1.81
C ALA A 43 -0.55 -8.55 2.39
N ALA A 44 -0.75 -8.63 3.71
CA ALA A 44 -1.80 -7.87 4.37
C ALA A 44 -1.53 -6.37 4.39
N VAL A 45 -0.29 -5.91 4.62
CA VAL A 45 0.00 -4.46 4.62
C VAL A 45 -0.15 -3.86 3.23
N ALA A 46 0.21 -4.58 2.16
CA ALA A 46 0.02 -4.15 0.78
C ALA A 46 -1.46 -3.90 0.43
N GLU A 47 -2.37 -4.70 0.98
CA GLU A 47 -3.81 -4.56 0.78
C GLU A 47 -4.51 -3.72 1.86
N SER A 48 -3.82 -3.41 2.97
CA SER A 48 -4.28 -2.49 4.02
C SER A 48 -3.99 -1.04 3.67
N SER A 49 -2.93 -0.81 2.89
CA SER A 49 -2.54 0.51 2.39
C SER A 49 -3.70 1.23 1.70
N PRO A 50 -3.72 2.59 1.71
CA PRO A 50 -4.65 3.41 0.94
C PRO A 50 -4.81 3.03 -0.55
N ILE A 51 -3.78 2.43 -1.16
CA ILE A 51 -3.77 2.00 -2.58
C ILE A 51 -4.28 0.55 -2.74
N GLY A 52 -4.32 -0.22 -1.64
CA GLY A 52 -4.75 -1.61 -1.61
C GLY A 52 -6.25 -1.77 -1.80
N ARG A 53 -6.70 -2.98 -2.16
CA ARG A 53 -8.13 -3.29 -2.39
C ARG A 53 -8.92 -3.46 -1.10
N GLY A 54 -8.29 -3.30 0.07
CA GLY A 54 -8.91 -3.43 1.38
C GLY A 54 -9.26 -4.88 1.77
N VAL A 55 -8.58 -5.87 1.17
CA VAL A 55 -8.77 -7.31 1.40
C VAL A 55 -7.69 -7.93 2.29
N HIS A 56 -7.08 -7.13 3.16
CA HIS A 56 -5.92 -7.46 3.98
C HIS A 56 -6.04 -8.75 4.81
N LEU A 57 -7.18 -9.00 5.45
CA LEU A 57 -7.38 -10.22 6.25
C LEU A 57 -7.38 -11.48 5.37
N TYR A 58 -7.97 -11.38 4.17
CA TYR A 58 -8.02 -12.48 3.21
C TYR A 58 -6.61 -12.79 2.69
N GLU A 59 -5.85 -11.77 2.28
CA GLU A 59 -4.49 -11.99 1.78
C GLU A 59 -3.50 -12.44 2.86
N ALA A 60 -3.60 -11.94 4.10
CA ALA A 60 -2.83 -12.51 5.23
C ALA A 60 -3.06 -14.02 5.36
N ARG A 61 -4.33 -14.45 5.33
CA ARG A 61 -4.67 -15.87 5.46
C ARG A 61 -4.13 -16.68 4.29
N ARG A 62 -4.38 -16.22 3.06
CA ARG A 62 -3.93 -16.90 1.84
C ARG A 62 -2.42 -17.11 1.82
N PHE A 63 -1.65 -16.09 2.22
CA PHE A 63 -0.19 -16.19 2.25
C PHE A 63 0.34 -17.02 3.42
N ALA A 64 -0.33 -17.01 4.58
CA ALA A 64 -0.01 -17.95 5.65
C ALA A 64 -0.20 -19.41 5.17
N GLU A 65 -1.36 -19.71 4.58
CA GLU A 65 -1.71 -21.04 4.07
C GLU A 65 -0.77 -21.51 2.95
N ALA A 66 -0.41 -20.62 2.01
CA ALA A 66 0.54 -20.91 0.94
C ALA A 66 1.95 -21.25 1.46
N ASN A 67 2.29 -20.79 2.67
CA ASN A 67 3.55 -21.11 3.36
C ASN A 67 3.39 -22.25 4.39
N GLY A 68 2.27 -22.98 4.35
CA GLY A 68 2.00 -24.12 5.22
C GLY A 68 1.68 -23.73 6.66
N GLY A 69 1.24 -22.49 6.89
CA GLY A 69 0.85 -21.99 8.20
C GLY A 69 -0.64 -21.64 8.31
N GLU A 70 -1.12 -21.56 9.54
CA GLU A 70 -2.46 -21.08 9.87
C GLU A 70 -2.37 -19.68 10.48
N LEU A 71 -3.17 -18.75 9.95
CA LEU A 71 -3.27 -17.39 10.51
C LEU A 71 -4.09 -17.42 11.80
N LEU A 72 -3.44 -17.20 12.95
CA LEU A 72 -4.08 -17.16 14.26
C LEU A 72 -4.71 -15.80 14.56
N SER A 73 -4.00 -14.72 14.26
CA SER A 73 -4.47 -13.36 14.49
C SER A 73 -3.91 -12.39 13.45
N CYS A 74 -4.67 -11.31 13.19
CA CYS A 74 -4.27 -10.24 12.29
C CYS A 74 -4.78 -8.91 12.85
N LEU A 75 -3.85 -8.10 13.35
CA LEU A 75 -4.05 -6.69 13.64
C LEU A 75 -3.87 -5.94 12.31
N CYS A 76 -4.92 -5.98 11.51
CA CYS A 76 -4.99 -5.39 10.19
C CYS A 76 -6.33 -4.71 10.03
N TYR A 77 -6.32 -3.45 9.59
CA TYR A 77 -7.51 -2.67 9.28
C TYR A 77 -7.27 -1.88 8.00
N ARG A 78 -8.36 -1.50 7.32
CA ARG A 78 -8.28 -0.69 6.11
C ARG A 78 -7.64 0.67 6.44
N GLY A 79 -6.67 1.09 5.63
CA GLY A 79 -5.92 2.32 5.81
C GLY A 79 -4.74 2.22 6.79
N ALA A 80 -4.47 1.04 7.37
CA ALA A 80 -3.31 0.86 8.24
C ALA A 80 -2.00 0.93 7.44
N ASP A 81 -1.04 1.73 7.93
CA ASP A 81 0.34 1.81 7.44
C ASP A 81 1.21 0.64 7.96
N ALA A 82 0.77 -0.03 9.03
CA ALA A 82 1.41 -1.20 9.58
C ALA A 82 0.39 -2.29 9.94
N VAL A 83 0.78 -3.54 9.67
CA VAL A 83 0.04 -4.74 10.00
C VAL A 83 0.89 -5.63 10.88
N GLN A 84 0.27 -6.27 11.88
CA GLN A 84 0.89 -7.33 12.66
C GLN A 84 0.04 -8.61 12.57
N VAL A 85 0.70 -9.73 12.31
CA VAL A 85 0.05 -11.06 12.22
C VAL A 85 0.73 -12.04 13.15
N GLU A 86 -0.01 -13.08 13.52
CA GLU A 86 0.51 -14.27 14.18
C GLU A 86 0.14 -15.49 13.36
N VAL A 87 1.13 -16.31 13.02
CA VAL A 87 0.97 -17.52 12.19
C VAL A 87 1.56 -18.72 12.92
N GLU A 88 0.90 -19.87 12.84
CA GLU A 88 1.37 -21.15 13.36
C GLU A 88 1.78 -22.08 12.22
N VAL A 89 2.97 -22.69 12.31
CA VAL A 89 3.44 -23.75 11.40
C VAL A 89 3.93 -24.92 12.23
N ALA A 90 3.27 -26.08 12.10
CA ALA A 90 3.63 -27.32 12.79
C ALA A 90 3.80 -27.15 14.32
N GLY A 91 2.91 -26.35 14.95
CA GLY A 91 2.91 -26.07 16.38
C GLY A 91 3.90 -24.99 16.84
N GLU A 92 4.72 -24.44 15.94
CA GLU A 92 5.55 -23.27 16.22
C GLU A 92 4.83 -21.99 15.78
N ARG A 93 4.76 -21.00 16.66
CA ARG A 93 4.14 -19.71 16.39
C ARG A 93 5.18 -18.65 16.10
N ALA A 94 4.87 -17.79 15.14
CA ALA A 94 5.67 -16.62 14.84
C ALA A 94 4.76 -15.41 14.67
N THR A 95 5.23 -14.28 15.18
CA THR A 95 4.61 -12.97 14.98
C THR A 95 5.48 -12.18 14.03
N SER A 96 4.85 -11.52 13.06
CA SER A 96 5.55 -10.59 12.18
C SER A 96 4.78 -9.29 12.07
N ARG A 97 5.53 -8.19 11.94
CA ARG A 97 5.00 -6.86 11.68
C ARG A 97 5.62 -6.34 10.40
N ALA A 98 4.78 -5.94 9.47
CA ALA A 98 5.17 -5.24 8.26
C ALA A 98 4.60 -3.82 8.31
N ALA A 99 5.38 -2.85 7.85
CA ALA A 99 4.93 -1.48 7.65
C ALA A 99 5.25 -1.07 6.21
N LEU A 100 4.30 -0.39 5.58
CA LEU A 100 4.52 0.31 4.33
C LEU A 100 4.51 1.80 4.64
N ASP A 101 5.66 2.40 4.45
CA ASP A 101 5.75 3.85 4.40
C ASP A 101 5.21 4.30 3.04
N ALA A 102 4.00 4.83 3.03
CA ALA A 102 3.35 5.33 1.82
C ALA A 102 4.17 6.46 1.16
N ASP A 103 4.91 7.25 1.96
CA ASP A 103 5.76 8.34 1.46
C ASP A 103 6.98 7.81 0.69
N LEU A 104 7.41 6.57 0.93
CA LEU A 104 8.50 5.92 0.19
C LEU A 104 8.04 5.32 -1.15
N LEU A 105 6.74 4.99 -1.29
CA LEU A 105 6.18 4.40 -2.51
C LEU A 105 5.62 5.46 -3.47
N MET A 106 5.08 6.55 -2.92
CA MET A 106 4.71 7.75 -3.66
C MET A 106 5.15 8.97 -2.84
N PRO A 107 6.32 9.56 -3.13
CA PRO A 107 6.72 10.78 -2.44
C PRO A 107 5.64 11.83 -2.69
N SER A 108 4.94 12.22 -1.64
CA SER A 108 3.98 13.30 -1.65
C SER A 108 4.73 14.61 -1.92
N THR A 109 4.85 14.99 -3.19
CA THR A 109 5.19 16.37 -3.56
C THR A 109 3.98 17.30 -3.42
N GLY A 110 2.82 16.73 -3.02
CA GLY A 110 1.51 17.35 -2.82
C GLY A 110 1.50 18.43 -1.75
N THR A 111 2.23 19.51 -1.99
CA THR A 111 2.07 20.78 -1.32
C THR A 111 0.90 21.52 -1.98
N SER A 112 0.26 22.42 -1.24
CA SER A 112 -0.66 23.41 -1.81
C SER A 112 0.08 24.48 -2.62
N GLU A 113 1.40 24.41 -2.72
CA GLU A 113 2.24 25.39 -3.42
C GLU A 113 1.98 25.30 -4.93
N GLY A 114 1.71 26.43 -5.57
CA GLY A 114 1.36 26.49 -6.99
C GLY A 114 -0.10 26.14 -7.33
N LEU A 115 -0.90 25.67 -6.37
CA LEU A 115 -2.34 25.48 -6.60
C LEU A 115 -3.08 26.81 -6.66
N ASN A 116 -4.17 26.83 -7.43
CA ASN A 116 -5.16 27.91 -7.37
C ASN A 116 -5.64 28.08 -5.91
N PRO A 117 -5.73 29.31 -5.38
CA PRO A 117 -6.10 29.52 -3.98
C PRO A 117 -7.47 28.94 -3.58
N LEU A 118 -8.44 28.91 -4.49
CA LEU A 118 -9.75 28.31 -4.24
C LEU A 118 -9.66 26.78 -4.16
N LEU A 119 -8.85 26.18 -5.03
CA LEU A 119 -8.56 24.75 -5.00
C LEU A 119 -7.83 24.37 -3.71
N ALA A 120 -6.76 25.08 -3.36
CA ALA A 120 -6.00 24.85 -2.13
C ALA A 120 -6.92 24.91 -0.90
N GLN A 121 -7.74 25.95 -0.77
CA GLN A 121 -8.68 26.06 0.35
C GLN A 121 -9.72 24.93 0.39
N ALA A 122 -10.23 24.51 -0.77
CA ALA A 122 -11.19 23.41 -0.85
C ALA A 122 -10.53 22.09 -0.43
N VAL A 123 -9.31 21.83 -0.90
CA VAL A 123 -8.52 20.65 -0.53
C VAL A 123 -8.21 20.65 0.97
N ASP A 124 -7.74 21.75 1.55
CA ASP A 124 -7.46 21.82 2.99
C ASP A 124 -8.69 21.48 3.85
N ARG A 125 -9.87 21.98 3.44
CA ARG A 125 -11.13 21.66 4.12
C ARG A 125 -11.51 20.19 3.99
N LEU A 126 -11.31 19.60 2.81
CA LEU A 126 -11.54 18.17 2.56
C LEU A 126 -10.62 17.31 3.42
N LEU A 127 -9.31 17.59 3.41
CA LEU A 127 -8.32 16.85 4.18
C LEU A 127 -8.62 16.93 5.68
N SER A 128 -8.94 18.13 6.18
CA SER A 128 -9.31 18.34 7.59
C SER A 128 -10.55 17.55 8.00
N ALA A 129 -11.56 17.47 7.13
CA ALA A 129 -12.82 16.78 7.43
C ALA A 129 -12.75 15.26 7.33
N THR A 130 -11.71 14.73 6.66
CA THR A 130 -11.51 13.29 6.47
C THR A 130 -10.50 12.69 7.45
N GLU A 131 -9.90 13.51 8.32
CA GLU A 131 -8.99 13.09 9.39
C GLU A 131 -7.86 12.14 8.91
N GLY A 132 -7.33 12.39 7.71
CA GLY A 132 -6.24 11.61 7.10
C GLY A 132 -6.69 10.42 6.26
N ALA A 133 -7.99 10.14 6.16
CA ALA A 133 -8.51 9.10 5.25
C ALA A 133 -8.36 9.47 3.76
N VAL A 134 -8.18 10.75 3.45
CA VAL A 134 -7.88 11.27 2.11
C VAL A 134 -6.61 12.12 2.19
N HIS A 135 -5.75 12.03 1.19
CA HIS A 135 -4.51 12.81 1.08
C HIS A 135 -4.23 13.21 -0.36
N VAL A 136 -3.35 14.21 -0.54
CA VAL A 136 -2.90 14.65 -1.87
C VAL A 136 -1.74 13.77 -2.33
N VAL A 137 -1.87 13.20 -3.53
CA VAL A 137 -0.81 12.46 -4.23
C VAL A 137 -0.03 13.41 -5.13
N SER A 138 -0.73 14.19 -5.96
CA SER A 138 -0.12 15.16 -6.87
C SER A 138 -0.93 16.46 -6.88
N GLY A 139 -0.24 17.59 -6.78
CA GLY A 139 -0.82 18.93 -6.85
C GLY A 139 -0.36 19.66 -8.11
N PHE A 140 0.16 20.87 -7.95
CA PHE A 140 0.75 21.62 -9.06
C PHE A 140 1.93 20.87 -9.68
N ARG A 141 2.01 20.87 -11.01
CA ARG A 141 3.16 20.33 -11.77
C ARG A 141 3.76 21.42 -12.62
N THR A 142 5.09 21.48 -12.69
CA THR A 142 5.74 22.40 -13.64
C THR A 142 5.64 21.88 -15.07
N SER A 143 5.76 22.75 -16.08
CA SER A 143 5.77 22.29 -17.48
C SER A 143 6.93 21.34 -17.81
N ASN A 144 8.08 21.47 -17.13
CA ASN A 144 9.19 20.53 -17.31
C ASN A 144 8.85 19.15 -16.73
N GLU A 145 8.17 19.11 -15.59
CA GLU A 145 7.71 17.86 -14.99
C GLU A 145 6.65 17.19 -15.87
N GLN A 146 5.69 17.96 -16.38
CA GLN A 146 4.69 17.42 -17.31
C GLN A 146 5.32 16.91 -18.61
N ALA A 147 6.32 17.63 -19.17
CA ALA A 147 7.07 17.18 -20.34
C ALA A 147 7.76 15.84 -20.09
N ARG A 148 8.39 15.67 -18.93
CA ARG A 148 9.00 14.41 -18.57
C ARG A 148 7.99 13.26 -18.46
N LEU A 149 6.85 13.48 -17.81
CA LEU A 149 5.79 12.47 -17.69
C LEU A 149 5.22 12.08 -19.06
N TRP A 150 5.07 13.06 -19.95
CA TRP A 150 4.63 12.84 -21.31
C TRP A 150 5.62 11.99 -22.12
N ASP A 151 6.93 12.30 -22.03
CA ASP A 151 7.97 11.49 -22.67
C ASP A 151 7.98 10.05 -22.14
N GLU A 152 7.84 9.86 -20.82
CA GLU A 152 7.73 8.53 -20.20
C GLU A 152 6.47 7.76 -20.67
N ALA A 153 5.35 8.47 -20.90
CA ALA A 153 4.14 7.89 -21.44
C ALA A 153 4.31 7.47 -22.92
N LEU A 154 4.95 8.31 -23.73
CA LEU A 154 5.28 7.97 -25.13
C LEU A 154 6.16 6.72 -25.21
N ASP A 155 7.17 6.61 -24.34
CA ASP A 155 8.02 5.42 -24.26
C ASP A 155 7.23 4.16 -23.85
N ARG A 156 6.23 4.31 -22.98
CA ARG A 156 5.41 3.20 -22.47
C ARG A 156 4.35 2.73 -23.45
N TYR A 157 3.65 3.66 -24.10
CA TYR A 157 2.47 3.36 -24.94
C TYR A 157 2.80 3.38 -26.45
N GLY A 158 3.97 3.90 -26.83
CA GLY A 158 4.51 3.82 -28.18
C GLY A 158 3.96 4.83 -29.18
N ASN A 159 2.86 5.52 -28.86
CA ASN A 159 2.31 6.60 -29.66
C ASN A 159 1.56 7.64 -28.80
N ALA A 160 1.33 8.82 -29.36
CA ALA A 160 0.72 9.94 -28.65
C ALA A 160 -0.78 9.77 -28.38
N GLU A 161 -1.51 9.05 -29.24
CA GLU A 161 -2.95 8.82 -29.06
C GLU A 161 -3.19 7.97 -27.82
N ASP A 162 -2.48 6.84 -27.69
CA ASP A 162 -2.59 5.97 -26.51
C ASP A 162 -1.98 6.61 -25.25
N ALA A 163 -1.00 7.52 -25.39
CA ALA A 163 -0.40 8.21 -24.24
C ALA A 163 -1.33 9.30 -23.66
N ASP A 164 -2.08 10.02 -24.50
CA ASP A 164 -3.01 11.09 -24.10
C ASP A 164 -4.19 10.57 -23.26
N ASP A 165 -4.52 9.28 -23.39
CA ASP A 165 -5.52 8.62 -22.54
C ASP A 165 -5.12 8.55 -21.05
N TRP A 166 -3.83 8.72 -20.73
CA TRP A 166 -3.28 8.55 -19.37
C TRP A 166 -2.48 9.74 -18.86
N VAL A 167 -1.84 10.50 -19.75
CA VAL A 167 -0.98 11.63 -19.38
C VAL A 167 -1.24 12.75 -20.37
N ALA A 168 -1.76 13.89 -19.92
CA ALA A 168 -1.97 15.02 -20.83
C ALA A 168 -0.64 15.55 -21.43
N PRO A 169 -0.63 16.00 -22.70
CA PRO A 169 0.48 16.70 -23.30
C PRO A 169 0.89 17.94 -22.50
N PRO A 170 2.16 18.37 -22.57
CA PRO A 170 2.63 19.58 -21.91
C PRO A 170 1.85 20.82 -22.39
N GLY A 171 1.41 21.66 -21.45
CA GLY A 171 0.55 22.82 -21.69
C GLY A 171 -0.96 22.50 -21.67
N HIS A 172 -1.35 21.22 -21.61
CA HIS A 172 -2.75 20.79 -21.57
C HIS A 172 -3.16 20.21 -20.21
N SER A 173 -2.20 19.97 -19.31
CA SER A 173 -2.46 19.44 -17.98
C SER A 173 -3.08 20.49 -17.05
N ARG A 174 -4.13 20.09 -16.33
CA ARG A 174 -4.75 20.96 -15.31
C ARG A 174 -3.88 21.10 -14.06
N HIS A 175 -2.96 20.17 -13.84
CA HIS A 175 -1.93 20.30 -12.81
C HIS A 175 -0.95 21.43 -13.11
N GLU A 176 -0.62 21.68 -14.39
CA GLU A 176 0.22 22.82 -14.79
C GLU A 176 -0.45 24.17 -14.57
N SER A 177 -1.78 24.20 -14.57
CA SER A 177 -2.55 25.41 -14.28
C SER A 177 -2.84 25.58 -12.78
N GLY A 178 -2.42 24.62 -11.93
CA GLY A 178 -2.78 24.57 -10.52
C GLY A 178 -4.28 24.41 -10.28
N LEU A 179 -5.01 23.84 -11.25
CA LEU A 179 -6.47 23.68 -11.23
C LEU A 179 -6.92 22.24 -10.98
N ALA A 180 -5.98 21.32 -10.78
CA ALA A 180 -6.23 19.92 -10.49
C ALA A 180 -5.41 19.42 -9.30
N VAL A 181 -5.93 18.37 -8.68
CA VAL A 181 -5.28 17.61 -7.62
C VAL A 181 -5.62 16.13 -7.80
N ASP A 182 -4.62 15.27 -7.63
CA ASP A 182 -4.80 13.84 -7.54
C ASP A 182 -4.89 13.47 -6.07
N LEU A 183 -6.00 12.84 -5.67
CA LEU A 183 -6.24 12.39 -4.31
C LEU A 183 -5.99 10.89 -4.19
N GLY A 184 -5.46 10.49 -3.03
CA GLY A 184 -5.31 9.10 -2.60
C GLY A 184 -6.14 8.82 -1.35
N GLY A 185 -6.30 7.54 -1.01
CA GLY A 185 -7.11 7.11 0.13
C GLY A 185 -8.56 6.78 -0.23
N ASP A 186 -9.49 7.11 0.66
CA ASP A 186 -10.91 6.78 0.50
C ASP A 186 -11.61 7.81 -0.41
N LEU A 187 -11.58 7.55 -1.72
CA LEU A 187 -12.17 8.44 -2.74
C LEU A 187 -13.71 8.52 -2.66
N ASP A 188 -14.36 7.50 -2.13
CA ASP A 188 -15.82 7.53 -1.92
C ASP A 188 -16.18 8.43 -0.74
N LEU A 189 -15.37 8.40 0.34
CA LEU A 189 -15.46 9.37 1.42
C LEU A 189 -15.14 10.78 0.92
N ALA A 190 -14.13 10.94 0.04
CA ALA A 190 -13.81 12.24 -0.55
C ALA A 190 -15.04 12.84 -1.25
N LEU A 191 -15.70 12.06 -2.12
CA LEU A 191 -16.91 12.50 -2.83
C LEU A 191 -18.05 12.90 -1.89
N ARG A 192 -18.39 12.05 -0.91
CA ARG A 192 -19.45 12.38 0.07
C ARG A 192 -19.10 13.61 0.90
N THR A 193 -17.83 13.78 1.24
CA THR A 193 -17.35 14.94 2.02
C THR A 193 -17.41 16.21 1.18
N ILE A 194 -16.99 16.16 -0.08
CA ILE A 194 -17.11 17.27 -1.05
C ILE A 194 -18.57 17.71 -1.17
N GLU A 195 -19.49 16.78 -1.36
CA GLU A 195 -20.92 17.06 -1.47
C GLU A 195 -21.47 17.67 -0.17
N SER A 196 -21.22 17.05 0.97
CA SER A 196 -21.72 17.52 2.27
C SER A 196 -21.20 18.90 2.68
N LEU A 197 -19.97 19.25 2.30
CA LEU A 197 -19.35 20.53 2.61
C LEU A 197 -19.56 21.60 1.53
N GLY A 198 -20.17 21.24 0.40
CA GLY A 198 -20.35 22.12 -0.76
C GLY A 198 -19.02 22.63 -1.32
N LEU A 199 -17.99 21.78 -1.38
CA LEU A 199 -16.69 22.16 -1.92
C LEU A 199 -16.76 22.25 -3.45
N PRO A 200 -16.09 23.23 -4.09
CA PRO A 200 -16.12 23.41 -5.53
C PRO A 200 -15.20 22.42 -6.26
N LEU A 201 -15.26 21.12 -5.92
CA LEU A 201 -14.46 20.06 -6.50
C LEU A 201 -15.34 19.05 -7.24
N TYR A 202 -14.86 18.56 -8.38
CA TYR A 202 -15.55 17.52 -9.15
C TYR A 202 -14.53 16.63 -9.88
N ARG A 203 -15.01 15.47 -10.37
CA ARG A 203 -14.23 14.52 -11.17
C ARG A 203 -14.62 14.63 -12.64
N PRO A 204 -13.82 15.28 -13.50
CA PRO A 204 -14.14 15.42 -14.91
C PRO A 204 -13.83 14.18 -15.75
N LEU A 205 -12.97 13.29 -15.25
CA LEU A 205 -12.45 12.15 -16.00
C LEU A 205 -13.04 10.84 -15.47
N GLY A 206 -13.66 10.06 -16.35
CA GLY A 206 -14.29 8.79 -16.00
C GLY A 206 -13.28 7.66 -15.73
N ASN A 207 -12.14 7.72 -16.39
CA ASN A 207 -11.03 6.76 -16.30
C ASN A 207 -10.04 7.06 -15.15
N GLU A 208 -10.11 8.25 -14.56
CA GLU A 208 -9.18 8.71 -13.51
C GLU A 208 -9.92 9.05 -12.22
N PRO A 209 -10.27 8.04 -11.38
CA PRO A 209 -11.07 8.28 -10.20
C PRO A 209 -10.41 9.15 -9.12
N TRP A 210 -9.09 9.22 -9.14
CA TRP A 210 -8.27 10.03 -8.24
C TRP A 210 -8.19 11.50 -8.66
N HIS A 211 -8.53 11.87 -9.89
CA HIS A 211 -8.32 13.21 -10.45
C HIS A 211 -9.49 14.15 -10.16
N PHE A 212 -9.24 15.22 -9.39
CA PHE A 212 -10.22 16.24 -9.04
C PHE A 212 -9.82 17.61 -9.58
N GLU A 213 -10.81 18.38 -10.03
CA GLU A 213 -10.61 19.74 -10.52
C GLU A 213 -11.55 20.74 -9.83
N LEU A 214 -11.19 22.03 -9.91
CA LEU A 214 -12.08 23.11 -9.51
C LEU A 214 -13.27 23.21 -10.48
N VAL A 215 -14.50 23.25 -9.99
CA VAL A 215 -15.70 23.41 -10.83
C VAL A 215 -15.56 24.65 -11.73
N GLY A 216 -15.80 24.48 -13.03
CA GLY A 216 -15.62 25.53 -14.05
C GLY A 216 -14.19 25.65 -14.60
N SER A 217 -13.23 24.83 -14.16
CA SER A 217 -11.85 24.77 -14.68
C SER A 217 -11.79 24.53 -16.19
N ARG A 218 -12.76 23.81 -16.75
CA ARG A 218 -12.80 23.38 -18.16
C ARG A 218 -13.66 24.27 -19.07
N GLY A 219 -14.25 25.35 -18.55
CA GLY A 219 -15.17 26.22 -19.30
C GLY A 219 -16.65 25.79 -19.16
N PRO A 220 -17.59 26.55 -19.77
CA PRO A 220 -19.03 26.45 -19.48
C PRO A 220 -19.73 25.16 -19.96
N ASP A 221 -19.07 24.31 -20.74
CA ASP A 221 -19.69 23.14 -21.40
C ASP A 221 -19.33 21.78 -20.75
N ALA A 222 -18.68 21.77 -19.58
CA ALA A 222 -18.17 20.56 -18.94
C ALA A 222 -18.80 20.33 -17.56
N VAL A 223 -20.07 19.93 -17.52
CA VAL A 223 -20.74 19.30 -16.36
C VAL A 223 -21.68 18.21 -16.85
#